data_AF-A0A7C2JJN9-F1
#
_entry.id   AF-A0A7C2JJN9-F1
#
_cell.length_a   1.000
_cell.length_b   1.000
_cell.length_c   1.000
_cell.angle_alpha   90.00
_cell.angle_beta   90.00
_cell.angle_gamma   90.00
#
_symmetry.space_group_name_H-M   'P 1'
#
loop_
_entity.id
_entity.type
_entity.pdbx_description
1 polymer ?
#
loop_
_entity_poly.entity_id
_entity_poly.type
_entity_poly.pdbx_seq_one_letter_code
_entity_poly.pdbx_strand_id
1 'polypeptide(L)' 'MMYTDPIADLLTRIRNALTARHTQVVVPSSKLKVAIAKVLRDEGYVQGYDVTKDRPQPML' A
#
# COMPACT_ATOMS: atom_id res chain seq x y z
N MET A 1 14.80 11.90 -2.24
CA MET A 1 13.86 11.95 -1.10
C MET A 1 14.16 10.74 -0.22
N MET A 2 14.50 10.95 1.06
CA MET A 2 14.81 9.86 1.98
C MET A 2 13.50 9.25 2.47
N TYR A 3 13.20 8.02 2.07
CA TYR A 3 12.07 7.25 2.59
C TYR A 3 12.43 6.78 4.00
N THR A 4 12.20 7.63 4.99
CA THR A 4 12.52 7.34 6.38
C THR A 4 11.53 6.38 7.02
N ASP A 5 10.26 6.40 6.59
CA ASP A 5 9.21 5.53 7.12
C ASP A 5 8.37 4.87 6.00
N PRO A 6 8.65 3.59 5.68
CA PRO A 6 7.87 2.81 4.73
C PRO A 6 6.41 2.58 5.13
N ILE A 7 6.05 2.67 6.42
CA ILE A 7 4.68 2.51 6.92
C ILE A 7 3.90 3.80 6.69
N ALA A 8 4.47 4.94 7.07
CA ALA A 8 3.86 6.24 6.81
C ALA A 8 3.65 6.48 5.31
N ASP A 9 4.60 6.09 4.46
CA ASP A 9 4.46 6.12 3.01
C ASP A 9 3.28 5.26 2.53
N LEU A 10 3.15 4.01 3.03
CA LEU A 10 2.04 3.13 2.69
C LEU A 10 0.68 3.76 3.01
N LEU A 11 0.50 4.23 4.25
CA LEU A 11 -0.76 4.82 4.72
C LEU A 11 -1.08 6.12 3.96
N THR A 12 -0.05 6.93 3.68
CA THR A 12 -0.19 8.15 2.89
C THR A 12 -0.66 7.86 1.47
N ARG A 13 -0.11 6.83 0.80
CA ARG A 13 -0.53 6.41 -0.53
C ARG A 13 -1.98 5.92 -0.56
N ILE A 14 -2.39 5.14 0.43
CA ILE A 14 -3.78 4.66 0.57
C ILE A 14 -4.72 5.87 0.72
N ARG A 15 -4.42 6.80 1.64
CA ARG A 15 -5.22 8.01 1.84
C ARG A 15 -5.33 8.84 0.56
N ASN A 16 -4.20 9.07 -0.11
CA ASN A 16 -4.17 9.87 -1.33
C ASN A 16 -4.98 9.20 -2.47
N ALA A 17 -4.90 7.88 -2.60
CA ALA A 17 -5.71 7.12 -3.55
C ALA A 17 -7.21 7.27 -3.27
N LEU A 18 -7.63 7.19 -2.00
CA LEU A 18 -9.02 7.43 -1.59
C LEU A 18 -9.49 8.84 -1.94
N THR A 19 -8.68 9.87 -1.64
CA THR A 19 -8.99 11.27 -1.99
C THR A 19 -9.10 11.48 -3.50
N ALA A 20 -8.22 10.82 -4.28
CA ALA A 20 -8.24 10.83 -5.73
C ALA A 20 -9.31 9.91 -6.36
N ARG A 21 -10.13 9.24 -5.53
CA ARG A 21 -11.18 8.28 -5.94
C ARG A 21 -10.64 7.10 -6.77
N HIS A 22 -9.39 6.70 -6.53
CA HIS A 22 -8.84 5.47 -7.09
C HIS A 22 -9.32 4.27 -6.27
N THR A 23 -9.73 3.20 -6.97
CA THR A 23 -10.21 1.96 -6.34
C THR A 23 -9.06 1.05 -5.86
N GLN A 24 -7.85 1.28 -6.37
CA GLN A 24 -6.65 0.50 -6.04
C GLN A 24 -5.40 1.39 -6.05
N VAL A 25 -4.38 0.99 -5.29
CA VAL A 25 -3.08 1.66 -5.25
C VAL A 25 -1.96 0.62 -5.30
N VAL A 26 -0.91 0.93 -6.07
CA VAL A 26 0.29 0.09 -6.16
C VAL A 26 1.38 0.67 -5.28
N VAL A 27 2.02 -0.18 -4.48
CA VAL A 27 3.07 0.20 -3.54
C VAL A 27 4.20 -0.83 -3.57
N PRO A 28 5.46 -0.44 -3.32
CA PRO A 28 6.54 -1.40 -3.17
C PRO A 28 6.27 -2.37 -2.03
N SER A 29 6.33 -3.68 -2.30
CA SER A 29 6.03 -4.72 -1.32
C SER A 29 7.16 -4.88 -0.29
N SER A 30 6.78 -5.12 0.97
CA SER A 30 7.68 -5.64 2.01
C SER A 30 6.89 -6.56 2.94
N LYS A 31 7.57 -7.47 3.66
CA LYS A 31 6.90 -8.39 4.61
C LYS A 31 6.01 -7.63 5.61
N LEU A 32 6.48 -6.48 6.09
CA LEU A 32 5.74 -5.63 7.03
C LEU A 32 4.51 -5.00 6.38
N LYS A 33 4.63 -4.45 5.17
CA LYS A 33 3.50 -3.86 4.44
C LYS A 33 2.43 -4.89 4.12
N VAL A 34 2.82 -6.13 3.79
CA VAL A 34 1.89 -7.24 3.56
C VAL A 34 1.16 -7.60 4.85
N ALA A 35 1.85 -7.64 6.00
CA ALA A 35 1.21 -7.88 7.29
C ALA A 35 0.19 -6.78 7.64
N ILE A 36 0.54 -5.51 7.39
CA ILE A 36 -0.39 -4.38 7.58
C ILE A 36 -1.60 -4.50 6.65
N ALA A 37 -1.38 -4.77 5.36
CA ALA A 37 -2.48 -4.95 4.40
C ALA A 37 -3.41 -6.10 4.79
N LYS A 38 -2.87 -7.18 5.37
CA LYS A 38 -3.66 -8.26 5.94
C LYS A 38 -4.54 -7.78 7.10
N VAL A 39 -3.98 -7.06 8.08
CA VAL A 39 -4.77 -6.51 9.20
C VAL A 39 -5.86 -5.57 8.68
N LEU A 40 -5.52 -4.68 7.74
CA LEU A 40 -6.50 -3.76 7.15
C LEU A 40 -7.64 -4.51 6.44
N ARG A 41 -7.36 -5.65 5.82
CA ARG A 41 -8.38 -6.51 5.21
C ARG A 41 -9.24 -7.19 6.26
N ASP A 42 -8.61 -7.78 7.28
CA ASP A 42 -9.28 -8.55 8.32
C ASP A 42 -10.24 -7.65 9.14
N GLU A 43 -9.86 -6.39 9.35
CA GLU A 43 -10.69 -5.36 10.00
C GLU A 43 -11.71 -4.69 9.04
N GLY A 44 -11.69 -5.03 7.74
CA GLY A 44 -12.65 -4.53 6.76
C GLY A 44 -12.36 -3.12 6.20
N TYR A 45 -11.18 -2.54 6.45
CA TYR A 45 -10.78 -1.25 5.88
C TYR A 45 -10.43 -1.31 4.39
N VAL A 46 -9.97 -2.46 3.90
CA VAL A 46 -9.72 -2.71 2.47
C VAL A 46 -10.39 -4.00 2.03
N GLN A 47 -10.87 -4.04 0.79
CA GLN A 47 -11.54 -5.24 0.25
C GLN A 47 -10.56 -6.41 0.05
N GLY A 48 -9.30 -6.11 -0.27
CA GLY A 48 -8.26 -7.12 -0.49
C GLY A 48 -6.93 -6.47 -0.83
N TYR A 49 -5.92 -7.32 -0.95
CA TYR A 49 -4.59 -6.96 -1.44
C TYR A 49 -4.03 -8.11 -2.28
N ASP A 50 -3.18 -7.80 -3.24
CA ASP A 50 -2.43 -8.76 -4.04
C ASP A 50 -0.93 -8.43 -3.97
N VAL A 51 -0.08 -9.45 -4.11
CA VAL A 51 1.38 -9.31 -4.08
C VAL A 51 1.93 -9.86 -5.40
N THR A 52 2.18 -8.95 -6.33
CA THR A 52 2.80 -9.28 -7.62
C THR A 52 4.29 -9.55 -7.46
N LYS A 53 4.83 -10.53 -8.20
CA LYS A 53 6.27 -10.83 -8.26
C LYS A 53 7.04 -9.88 -9.18
N ASP A 54 6.35 -8.97 -9.85
CA ASP A 54 6.96 -8.04 -10.78
C ASP A 54 7.91 -7.08 -10.07
N ARG A 55 9.03 -6.74 -10.74
CA ARG A 55 9.41 -5.34 -10.93
C ARG A 55 8.84 -4.35 -9.92
N PRO A 56 9.44 -3.99 -8.76
CA PRO A 56 8.95 -2.85 -7.99
C PRO A 56 8.75 -1.68 -8.94
N GLN A 57 7.48 -1.33 -9.17
CA GLN A 57 7.13 -0.34 -10.16
C GLN A 57 7.71 0.99 -9.65
N PRO A 58 8.44 1.73 -10.49
CA PRO A 58 9.02 3.00 -10.06
C PRO A 58 7.91 3.87 -9.48
N MET A 59 8.19 4.50 -8.33
CA MET A 59 7.30 5.49 -7.73
C MET A 59 6.98 6.52 -8.82
N LEU A 60 5.75 6.51 -9.37
CA LEU A 60 5.22 7.65 -10.10
C LEU A 60 4.99 8.80 -9.11
#